data_AF-A0AA39K8Z7-F1
#
_entry.id   AF-A0AA39K8Z7-F1
#
_cell.length_a   1.000
_cell.length_b   1.000
_cell.length_c   1.000
_cell.angle_alpha   90.00
_cell.angle_beta   90.00
_cell.angle_gamma   90.00
#
_symmetry.space_group_name_H-M   'P 1'
#
loop_
_entity.id
_entity.type
_entity.pdbx_description
1 polymer ?
#
loop_
_entity_poly.entity_id
_entity_poly.type
_entity_poly.pdbx_seq_one_letter_code
_entity_poly.pdbx_strand_id
1 'polypeptide(L)'
;MQSTSKTVLETISTRLHATAPTRVRSECEPNTNRNPGTEKEATLPIDRQSSTRTLRPKKSLLATLDNATSSNNATPSNDATSYITDIPDERMKTLRDFDTVIPPASSAAAGITAPYTRAFLGANIGGSIQPLIVRVTNSQTALAQKHGIDCYLCPNLEHNPWCPTIPGQHGYIFVGLGVDKDAFVGKGEFYTVFVGIKEGSSRRFRYLGRYTATHVAPLTVTEWNTLAPSVQSTYSETTKKKTKDPRPTEKIKSLYDEGVLSVPCVLLKCVDIDHEFSSSLESALRNGPQQKTVSVSPSKRRREIQDEGENISHTRTRRTTTSLSGIAASSASQL
;
A
#
# COMPACT_ATOMS: atom_id res chain seq x y z
N MET A 1 34.72 -7.54 70.45
CA MET A 1 35.14 -6.15 70.70
C MET A 1 35.07 -5.41 69.39
N GLN A 2 34.23 -4.39 69.34
CA GLN A 2 33.90 -3.57 68.17
C GLN A 2 35.02 -2.55 67.92
N SER A 3 35.34 -2.27 66.65
CA SER A 3 36.00 -1.02 66.29
C SER A 3 35.34 -0.43 65.04
N THR A 4 34.80 0.75 65.25
CA THR A 4 34.09 1.65 64.35
C THR A 4 35.06 2.53 63.56
N SER A 5 34.68 2.96 62.36
CA SER A 5 35.05 4.24 61.69
C SER A 5 34.21 4.35 60.42
N LYS A 6 33.16 5.19 60.38
CA LYS A 6 33.09 6.66 60.27
C LYS A 6 32.95 7.14 58.80
N THR A 7 31.73 7.62 58.57
CA THR A 7 31.11 8.44 57.51
C THR A 7 31.94 9.61 56.98
N VAL A 8 31.81 9.93 55.69
CA VAL A 8 31.53 11.31 55.19
C VAL A 8 30.67 11.22 53.92
N LEU A 9 29.51 11.88 53.98
CA LEU A 9 28.61 12.24 52.87
C LEU A 9 29.05 13.60 52.33
N GLU A 10 28.98 13.83 51.02
CA GLU A 10 28.80 15.19 50.52
C GLU A 10 27.85 15.23 49.32
N THR A 11 26.86 16.10 49.50
CA THR A 11 25.70 16.39 48.66
C THR A 11 26.03 17.60 47.81
N ILE A 12 25.88 17.54 46.49
CA ILE A 12 25.76 18.75 45.67
C ILE A 12 24.49 18.66 44.82
N SER A 13 23.52 19.43 45.26
CA SER A 13 22.31 19.83 44.55
C SER A 13 22.62 21.14 43.81
N THR A 14 22.35 21.22 42.51
CA THR A 14 22.10 22.50 41.86
C THR A 14 21.08 22.34 40.74
N ARG A 15 20.07 23.21 40.82
CA ARG A 15 18.86 23.30 40.01
C ARG A 15 19.08 24.14 38.75
N LEU A 16 18.32 23.77 37.72
CA LEU A 16 17.58 24.60 36.74
C LEU A 16 18.36 25.57 35.85
N HIS A 17 18.25 25.38 34.53
CA HIS A 17 17.59 26.35 33.65
C HIS A 17 17.03 25.64 32.41
N ALA A 18 15.71 25.72 32.27
CA ALA A 18 14.97 25.34 31.07
C ALA A 18 15.13 26.44 30.01
N THR A 19 15.53 26.05 28.80
CA THR A 19 15.44 26.88 27.60
C THR A 19 14.61 26.14 26.57
N ALA A 20 13.54 26.78 26.11
CA ALA A 20 12.63 26.28 25.10
C ALA A 20 13.33 26.19 23.72
N PRO A 21 13.09 25.15 22.91
CA PRO A 21 13.58 25.12 21.54
C PRO A 21 12.71 26.00 20.64
N THR A 22 13.31 27.08 20.16
CA THR A 22 12.79 27.94 19.09
C THR A 22 12.59 27.10 17.82
N ARG A 23 11.36 27.10 17.33
CA ARG A 23 10.90 26.48 16.09
C ARG A 23 11.54 27.18 14.89
N VAL A 24 12.64 26.63 14.37
CA VAL A 24 13.25 27.08 13.11
C VAL A 24 12.37 26.63 11.95
N ARG A 25 11.75 27.62 11.29
CA ARG A 25 10.98 27.49 10.06
C ARG A 25 11.99 27.37 8.91
N SER A 26 12.10 26.18 8.32
CA SER A 26 12.93 25.95 7.13
C SER A 26 12.19 26.52 5.92
N GLU A 27 12.61 27.69 5.45
CA GLU A 27 12.18 28.27 4.18
C GLU A 27 12.98 27.59 3.06
N CYS A 28 12.29 26.80 2.23
CA CYS A 28 12.83 26.32 0.97
C CYS A 28 12.75 27.45 -0.06
N GLU A 29 13.87 28.15 -0.26
CA GLU A 29 14.06 29.05 -1.39
C GLU A 29 14.25 28.25 -2.70
N PRO A 30 13.77 28.78 -3.85
CA PRO A 30 13.74 28.08 -5.13
C PRO A 30 15.10 28.13 -5.84
N ASN A 31 15.62 26.95 -6.19
CA ASN A 31 16.85 26.83 -6.95
C ASN A 31 16.60 27.14 -8.44
N THR A 32 16.82 28.39 -8.84
CA THR A 32 16.90 28.82 -10.24
C THR A 32 18.22 28.37 -10.85
N ASN A 33 18.21 27.23 -11.56
CA ASN A 33 19.35 26.82 -12.36
C ASN A 33 19.18 27.28 -13.82
N ARG A 34 20.01 28.25 -14.21
CA ARG A 34 20.19 28.74 -15.59
C ARG A 34 21.02 27.73 -16.38
N ASN A 35 20.48 27.25 -17.50
CA ASN A 35 21.29 26.66 -18.58
C ASN A 35 21.55 27.71 -19.65
N PRO A 36 22.81 27.95 -20.07
CA PRO A 36 23.11 28.65 -21.31
C PRO A 36 23.16 27.69 -22.51
N GLY A 37 23.04 28.31 -23.69
CA GLY A 37 22.84 27.76 -25.03
C GLY A 37 23.77 26.63 -25.48
N THR A 38 23.32 25.75 -26.38
CA THR A 38 23.14 25.92 -27.83
C THR A 38 24.25 25.15 -28.52
N GLU A 39 23.94 24.01 -29.12
CA GLU A 39 24.61 23.57 -30.33
C GLU A 39 23.65 22.71 -31.16
N LYS A 40 23.65 23.02 -32.46
CA LYS A 40 22.78 22.51 -33.49
C LYS A 40 23.39 21.23 -34.03
N GLU A 41 22.62 20.16 -34.15
CA GLU A 41 23.00 19.09 -35.10
C GLU A 41 21.78 18.33 -35.63
N ALA A 42 22.01 17.69 -36.77
CA ALA A 42 21.13 17.60 -37.90
C ALA A 42 19.94 16.63 -37.77
N THR A 43 18.88 16.99 -38.48
CA THR A 43 17.65 16.23 -38.70
C THR A 43 17.88 15.10 -39.71
N LEU A 44 17.50 13.88 -39.36
CA LEU A 44 17.18 12.79 -40.32
C LEU A 44 15.78 12.24 -40.02
N PRO A 45 15.01 11.85 -41.04
CA PRO A 45 13.59 11.55 -40.90
C PRO A 45 13.39 10.13 -40.36
N ILE A 46 12.66 10.00 -39.24
CA ILE A 46 12.18 8.71 -38.75
C ILE A 46 10.72 8.54 -39.17
N ASP A 47 10.51 7.50 -39.95
CA ASP A 47 9.25 7.08 -40.54
C ASP A 47 8.25 6.69 -39.44
N ARG A 48 7.15 7.44 -39.36
CA ARG A 48 6.18 7.39 -38.25
C ARG A 48 5.05 6.43 -38.61
N GLN A 49 5.27 5.14 -38.39
CA GLN A 49 4.20 4.15 -38.51
C GLN A 49 3.11 4.39 -37.45
N SER A 50 1.96 4.85 -37.94
CA SER A 50 0.77 5.15 -37.16
C SER A 50 0.05 3.84 -36.81
N SER A 51 0.29 3.33 -35.60
CA SER A 51 -0.45 2.18 -35.08
C SER A 51 -1.79 2.66 -34.50
N THR A 52 -2.84 2.53 -35.31
CA THR A 52 -4.24 2.79 -34.93
C THR A 52 -4.71 1.74 -33.92
N ARG A 53 -4.73 2.10 -32.65
CA ARG A 53 -5.26 1.25 -31.56
C ARG A 53 -6.79 1.34 -31.58
N THR A 54 -7.43 0.32 -32.17
CA THR A 54 -8.88 0.15 -32.18
C THR A 54 -9.41 -0.09 -30.75
N LEU A 55 -10.24 0.85 -30.28
CA LEU A 55 -10.99 0.74 -29.03
C LEU A 55 -12.09 -0.32 -29.20
N ARG A 56 -11.97 -1.44 -28.50
CA ARG A 56 -13.06 -2.42 -28.38
C ARG A 56 -14.15 -1.87 -27.44
N PRO A 57 -15.44 -1.97 -27.80
CA PRO A 57 -16.53 -1.52 -26.96
C PRO A 57 -16.71 -2.45 -25.75
N LYS A 58 -16.81 -1.87 -24.56
CA LYS A 58 -17.22 -2.57 -23.34
C LYS A 58 -18.68 -2.98 -23.46
N LYS A 59 -18.95 -4.28 -23.61
CA LYS A 59 -20.30 -4.82 -23.44
C LYS A 59 -20.64 -4.82 -21.95
N SER A 60 -21.66 -4.02 -21.64
CA SER A 60 -22.52 -4.10 -20.46
C SER A 60 -23.07 -5.51 -20.30
N LEU A 61 -22.87 -6.12 -19.13
CA LEU A 61 -23.61 -7.30 -18.70
C LEU A 61 -24.37 -6.95 -17.42
N LEU A 62 -25.68 -6.77 -17.62
CA LEU A 62 -26.71 -6.64 -16.61
C LEU A 62 -27.19 -8.06 -16.25
N ALA A 63 -27.24 -8.32 -14.94
CA ALA A 63 -28.07 -9.25 -14.19
C ALA A 63 -28.62 -10.52 -14.86
N THR A 64 -28.24 -11.67 -14.29
CA THR A 64 -29.16 -12.79 -14.07
C THR A 64 -28.99 -13.26 -12.63
N LEU A 65 -30.01 -13.03 -11.81
CA LEU A 65 -30.23 -13.76 -10.57
C LEU A 65 -30.61 -15.19 -10.94
N ASP A 66 -29.95 -16.18 -10.36
CA ASP A 66 -30.59 -17.48 -10.13
C ASP A 66 -30.20 -17.99 -8.74
N ASN A 67 -31.24 -18.15 -7.93
CA ASN A 67 -31.25 -18.75 -6.61
C ASN A 67 -31.14 -20.27 -6.78
N ALA A 68 -30.08 -20.87 -6.26
CA ALA A 68 -30.04 -22.30 -5.99
C ALA A 68 -29.44 -22.54 -4.60
N THR A 69 -30.34 -22.73 -3.65
CA THR A 69 -30.09 -23.22 -2.30
C THR A 69 -29.41 -24.59 -2.39
N SER A 70 -28.12 -24.64 -2.07
CA SER A 70 -27.45 -25.89 -1.68
C SER A 70 -26.70 -25.64 -0.38
N SER A 71 -27.31 -26.15 0.67
CA SER A 71 -26.79 -26.27 2.03
C SER A 71 -25.52 -27.13 2.02
N ASN A 72 -24.37 -26.47 1.94
CA ASN A 72 -23.11 -27.03 2.40
C ASN A 72 -22.67 -26.21 3.62
N ASN A 73 -22.99 -26.71 4.81
CA ASN A 73 -22.38 -26.27 6.06
C ASN A 73 -20.92 -26.73 6.09
N ALA A 74 -20.08 -26.11 5.28
CA ALA A 74 -18.64 -26.10 5.48
C ALA A 74 -18.34 -24.90 6.38
N THR A 75 -18.01 -25.17 7.64
CA THR A 75 -17.46 -24.17 8.55
C THR A 75 -16.28 -23.48 7.84
N PRO A 76 -16.31 -22.16 7.58
CA PRO A 76 -15.18 -21.48 6.98
C PRO A 76 -14.02 -21.56 7.98
N SER A 77 -13.04 -22.41 7.72
CA SER A 77 -11.82 -22.44 8.51
C SER A 77 -11.14 -21.10 8.30
N ASN A 78 -11.11 -20.28 9.35
CA ASN A 78 -10.36 -19.03 9.37
C ASN A 78 -8.86 -19.37 9.26
N ASP A 79 -8.38 -19.48 8.02
CA ASP A 79 -7.00 -19.78 7.60
C ASP A 79 -6.01 -18.65 7.94
N ALA A 80 -6.35 -17.78 8.89
CA ALA A 80 -5.49 -16.67 9.31
C ALA A 80 -4.27 -17.14 10.12
N THR A 81 -4.32 -18.35 10.71
CA THR A 81 -3.24 -18.91 11.53
C THR A 81 -2.13 -19.56 10.73
N SER A 82 -2.35 -19.92 9.46
CA SER A 82 -1.36 -20.68 8.68
C SER A 82 -0.11 -19.88 8.29
N TYR A 83 -0.14 -18.55 8.44
CA TYR A 83 0.98 -17.67 8.12
C TYR A 83 1.74 -17.19 9.37
N ILE A 84 1.21 -17.43 10.58
CA ILE A 84 1.85 -16.94 11.80
C ILE A 84 3.07 -17.81 12.08
N THR A 85 4.23 -17.16 12.13
CA THR A 85 5.49 -17.80 12.52
C THR A 85 6.03 -17.06 13.72
N ASP A 86 6.60 -17.80 14.65
CA ASP A 86 7.17 -17.21 15.85
C ASP A 86 8.35 -16.32 15.48
N ILE A 87 8.36 -15.13 16.07
CA ILE A 87 9.48 -14.20 15.92
C ILE A 87 10.65 -14.76 16.75
N PRO A 88 11.85 -14.90 16.18
CA PRO A 88 13.03 -15.39 16.89
C PRO A 88 13.31 -14.61 18.18
N ASP A 89 13.82 -15.30 19.22
CA ASP A 89 13.99 -14.74 20.56
C ASP A 89 14.82 -13.45 20.59
N GLU A 90 15.88 -13.35 19.79
CA GLU A 90 16.71 -12.15 19.70
C GLU A 90 15.93 -10.93 19.18
N ARG A 91 15.11 -11.14 18.16
CA ARG A 91 14.22 -10.11 17.59
C ARG A 91 13.11 -9.76 18.57
N MET A 92 12.56 -10.75 19.27
CA MET A 92 11.53 -10.54 20.30
C MET A 92 12.06 -9.75 21.49
N LYS A 93 13.30 -10.02 21.92
CA LYS A 93 13.96 -9.24 22.97
C LYS A 93 14.01 -7.76 22.60
N THR A 94 14.41 -7.46 21.37
CA THR A 94 14.41 -6.08 20.86
C THR A 94 13.02 -5.44 20.91
N LEU A 95 11.95 -6.18 20.58
CA LEU A 95 10.58 -5.65 20.67
C LEU A 95 10.13 -5.39 22.11
N ARG A 96 10.57 -6.21 23.07
CA ARG A 96 10.23 -6.08 24.50
C ARG A 96 10.94 -4.90 25.18
N ASP A 97 12.02 -4.41 24.60
CA ASP A 97 12.74 -3.22 25.10
C ASP A 97 11.98 -1.91 24.86
N PHE A 98 10.84 -1.95 24.16
CA PHE A 98 9.99 -0.79 23.90
C PHE A 98 8.72 -0.79 24.75
N ASP A 99 8.29 0.41 25.14
CA ASP A 99 7.03 0.59 25.87
C ASP A 99 5.84 0.15 25.02
N THR A 100 5.03 -0.76 25.58
CA THR A 100 3.80 -1.20 24.92
C THR A 100 2.77 -0.07 24.94
N VAL A 101 2.32 0.35 23.77
CA VAL A 101 1.22 1.31 23.64
C VAL A 101 -0.09 0.57 23.93
N ILE A 102 -0.71 0.86 25.07
CA ILE A 102 -1.94 0.19 25.49
C ILE A 102 -3.14 0.87 24.80
N PRO A 103 -3.91 0.16 23.97
CA PRO A 103 -5.16 0.71 23.46
C PRO A 103 -6.17 0.90 24.62
N PRO A 104 -6.99 1.96 24.60
CA PRO A 104 -8.04 2.18 25.57
C PRO A 104 -9.04 1.02 25.51
N ALA A 105 -9.62 0.69 26.66
CA ALA A 105 -10.48 -0.49 26.82
C ALA A 105 -11.66 -0.56 25.84
N SER A 106 -12.17 0.58 25.35
CA SER A 106 -13.22 0.63 24.33
C SER A 106 -12.76 0.16 22.94
N SER A 107 -11.46 0.27 22.63
CA SER A 107 -10.85 -0.19 21.38
C SER A 107 -10.42 -1.66 21.44
N ALA A 108 -10.25 -2.23 22.64
CA ALA A 108 -9.86 -3.63 22.84
C ALA A 108 -10.99 -4.62 22.53
N ALA A 109 -12.25 -4.15 22.49
CA ALA A 109 -13.43 -4.96 22.21
C ALA A 109 -13.77 -5.09 20.71
N ALA A 110 -13.07 -4.35 19.82
CA ALA A 110 -13.20 -4.55 18.38
C ALA A 110 -12.48 -5.86 18.03
N GLY A 111 -13.25 -6.93 17.85
CA GLY A 111 -12.74 -8.30 17.72
C GLY A 111 -11.75 -8.53 16.57
N ILE A 112 -11.46 -9.81 16.30
CA ILE A 112 -10.51 -10.29 15.28
C ILE A 112 -10.93 -9.88 13.84
N THR A 113 -12.02 -9.14 13.66
CA THR A 113 -12.49 -8.75 12.34
C THR A 113 -11.61 -7.62 11.78
N ALA A 114 -11.12 -7.78 10.56
CA ALA A 114 -10.51 -6.69 9.79
C ALA A 114 -11.65 -6.04 8.97
N PRO A 115 -12.15 -4.85 9.33
CA PRO A 115 -13.39 -4.36 8.72
C PRO A 115 -13.16 -3.65 7.38
N TYR A 116 -11.94 -3.16 7.12
CA TYR A 116 -11.70 -2.23 6.03
C TYR A 116 -11.34 -2.95 4.73
N THR A 117 -11.82 -2.45 3.60
CA THR A 117 -11.34 -2.85 2.26
C THR A 117 -10.39 -1.78 1.72
N ARG A 118 -9.57 -2.11 0.72
CA ARG A 118 -8.76 -1.08 0.04
C ARG A 118 -9.63 0.02 -0.58
N ALA A 119 -10.80 -0.33 -1.14
CA ALA A 119 -11.72 0.66 -1.69
C ALA A 119 -12.23 1.62 -0.61
N PHE A 120 -12.57 1.10 0.58
CA PHE A 120 -12.96 1.92 1.72
C PHE A 120 -11.85 2.87 2.17
N LEU A 121 -10.61 2.36 2.32
CA LEU A 121 -9.46 3.19 2.70
C LEU A 121 -9.18 4.26 1.63
N GLY A 122 -9.23 3.90 0.34
CA GLY A 122 -9.07 4.84 -0.76
C GLY A 122 -10.14 5.94 -0.78
N ALA A 123 -11.39 5.62 -0.42
CA ALA A 123 -12.48 6.59 -0.37
C ALA A 123 -12.39 7.53 0.85
N ASN A 124 -11.90 7.04 1.99
CA ASN A 124 -11.92 7.79 3.26
C ASN A 124 -10.59 8.46 3.61
N ILE A 125 -9.46 7.96 3.11
CA ILE A 125 -8.11 8.46 3.41
C ILE A 125 -7.45 8.99 2.12
N GLY A 126 -7.70 8.31 0.99
CA GLY A 126 -7.10 8.61 -0.31
C GLY A 126 -6.11 7.55 -0.75
N GLY A 127 -5.33 7.84 -1.78
CA GLY A 127 -4.22 7.03 -2.27
C GLY A 127 -4.61 5.93 -3.25
N SER A 128 -3.59 5.24 -3.77
CA SER A 128 -3.75 4.13 -4.71
C SER A 128 -4.05 2.81 -3.98
N ILE A 129 -4.76 1.92 -4.68
CA ILE A 129 -5.16 0.59 -4.18
C ILE A 129 -3.96 -0.37 -4.09
N GLN A 130 -2.91 -0.17 -4.90
CA GLN A 130 -1.92 -1.21 -5.21
C GLN A 130 -0.55 -1.19 -4.48
N PRO A 131 -0.14 -0.17 -3.70
CA PRO A 131 1.15 -0.25 -3.01
C PRO A 131 1.05 -0.67 -1.53
N LEU A 132 2.16 -1.22 -1.04
CA LEU A 132 2.46 -1.38 0.39
C LEU A 132 2.52 -0.01 1.07
N ILE A 133 3.27 0.93 0.47
CA ILE A 133 3.40 2.31 0.91
C ILE A 133 2.43 3.16 0.10
N VAL A 134 1.31 3.55 0.71
CA VAL A 134 0.30 4.35 0.05
C VAL A 134 0.55 5.82 0.33
N ARG A 135 1.00 6.56 -0.69
CA ARG A 135 1.09 8.02 -0.64
C ARG A 135 -0.28 8.62 -0.94
N VAL A 136 -0.73 9.56 -0.13
CA VAL A 136 -2.04 10.20 -0.29
C VAL A 136 -1.97 11.68 -0.66
N THR A 137 -0.78 12.30 -0.74
CA THR A 137 -0.58 13.75 -0.93
C THR A 137 -1.50 14.40 -1.97
N ASN A 138 -1.69 13.80 -3.15
CA ASN A 138 -2.51 14.37 -4.23
C ASN A 138 -4.00 13.95 -4.20
N SER A 139 -4.39 13.15 -3.22
CA SER A 139 -5.71 12.52 -3.09
C SER A 139 -6.21 12.54 -1.64
N GLN A 140 -5.57 13.36 -0.81
CA GLN A 140 -5.78 13.38 0.62
C GLN A 140 -7.20 13.86 0.90
N THR A 141 -7.96 13.07 1.64
CA THR A 141 -9.31 13.45 2.06
C THR A 141 -9.23 14.45 3.22
N ALA A 142 -10.37 15.09 3.55
CA ALA A 142 -10.46 15.94 4.73
C ALA A 142 -10.10 15.17 6.03
N LEU A 143 -10.46 13.89 6.12
CA LEU A 143 -10.09 13.03 7.24
C LEU A 143 -8.57 12.83 7.32
N ALA A 144 -7.92 12.48 6.20
CA ALA A 144 -6.47 12.31 6.17
C ALA A 144 -5.72 13.62 6.46
N GLN A 145 -6.20 14.76 5.96
CA GLN A 145 -5.65 16.09 6.26
C GLN A 145 -5.73 16.40 7.76
N LYS A 146 -6.90 16.18 8.37
CA LYS A 146 -7.13 16.44 9.80
C LYS A 146 -6.14 15.69 10.68
N HIS A 147 -5.84 14.44 10.34
CA HIS A 147 -4.92 13.59 11.11
C HIS A 147 -3.47 13.62 10.61
N GLY A 148 -3.14 14.51 9.67
CA GLY A 148 -1.77 14.67 9.15
C GLY A 148 -1.23 13.43 8.43
N ILE A 149 -2.11 12.64 7.80
CA ILE A 149 -1.73 11.40 7.11
C ILE A 149 -1.37 11.74 5.66
N ASP A 150 -0.09 11.83 5.35
CA ASP A 150 0.43 12.03 3.99
C ASP A 150 0.80 10.71 3.29
N CYS A 151 1.08 9.67 4.09
CA CYS A 151 1.27 8.30 3.66
C CYS A 151 0.83 7.30 4.75
N TYR A 152 0.54 6.07 4.33
CA TYR A 152 0.22 4.97 5.23
C TYR A 152 0.73 3.63 4.70
N LEU A 153 0.92 2.67 5.59
CA LEU A 153 1.38 1.33 5.26
C LEU A 153 0.23 0.33 5.22
N CYS A 154 0.30 -0.60 4.28
CA CYS A 154 -0.64 -1.71 4.15
C CYS A 154 0.04 -3.07 3.95
N PRO A 155 0.86 -3.53 4.91
CA PRO A 155 1.51 -4.83 4.81
C PRO A 155 0.49 -5.96 4.90
N ASN A 156 0.81 -7.05 4.22
CA ASN A 156 -0.01 -8.27 4.18
C ASN A 156 0.64 -9.33 5.08
N LEU A 157 -0.15 -10.01 5.93
CA LEU A 157 0.39 -11.03 6.84
C LEU A 157 1.04 -12.21 6.11
N GLU A 158 0.48 -12.64 4.98
CA GLU A 158 1.07 -13.71 4.16
C GLU A 158 2.49 -13.40 3.65
N HIS A 159 2.86 -12.13 3.57
CA HIS A 159 4.20 -11.68 3.15
C HIS A 159 5.05 -11.19 4.33
N ASN A 160 4.41 -10.86 5.45
CA ASN A 160 5.02 -10.22 6.61
C ASN A 160 4.44 -10.89 7.87
N PRO A 161 4.82 -12.14 8.15
CA PRO A 161 4.26 -12.90 9.26
C PRO A 161 4.60 -12.30 10.63
N TRP A 162 5.66 -11.50 10.71
CA TRP A 162 6.09 -10.80 11.94
C TRP A 162 5.53 -9.38 12.06
N CYS A 163 4.61 -8.99 11.17
CA CYS A 163 3.92 -7.72 11.25
C CYS A 163 3.04 -7.70 12.52
N PRO A 164 2.87 -6.55 13.19
CA PRO A 164 1.94 -6.46 14.31
C PRO A 164 0.55 -6.96 13.92
N THR A 165 -0.13 -7.64 14.84
CA THR A 165 -1.48 -8.19 14.61
C THR A 165 -2.51 -7.54 15.53
N ILE A 166 -2.05 -6.91 16.61
CA ILE A 166 -2.88 -6.23 17.61
C ILE A 166 -2.50 -4.74 17.60
N PRO A 167 -3.47 -3.82 17.75
CA PRO A 167 -3.18 -2.40 17.86
C PRO A 167 -2.17 -2.11 18.99
N GLY A 168 -1.20 -1.23 18.74
CA GLY A 168 -0.14 -0.90 19.70
C GLY A 168 1.04 -1.86 19.72
N GLN A 169 0.89 -3.08 19.18
CA GLN A 169 1.96 -4.07 19.14
C GLN A 169 3.09 -3.61 18.21
N HIS A 170 4.33 -3.86 18.58
CA HIS A 170 5.50 -3.69 17.71
C HIS A 170 5.70 -4.92 16.82
N GLY A 171 6.48 -4.80 15.74
CA GLY A 171 6.78 -5.95 14.90
C GLY A 171 7.76 -5.63 13.78
N TYR A 172 7.83 -6.51 12.80
CA TYR A 172 8.73 -6.40 11.65
C TYR A 172 7.99 -6.57 10.33
N ILE A 173 8.51 -5.95 9.27
CA ILE A 173 8.03 -6.15 7.90
C ILE A 173 9.21 -6.41 6.96
N PHE A 174 8.98 -7.24 5.95
CA PHE A 174 10.00 -7.71 5.01
C PHE A 174 9.93 -6.89 3.72
N VAL A 175 10.57 -5.72 3.75
CA VAL A 175 10.41 -4.67 2.73
C VAL A 175 11.76 -4.10 2.37
N GLY A 176 11.95 -3.76 1.09
CA GLY A 176 13.24 -3.34 0.57
C GLY A 176 13.60 -3.94 -0.80
N LEU A 177 12.60 -4.45 -1.54
CA LEU A 177 12.81 -5.02 -2.88
C LEU A 177 12.43 -4.01 -3.97
N GLY A 178 13.19 -4.01 -5.07
CA GLY A 178 12.91 -3.20 -6.25
C GLY A 178 12.91 -1.70 -5.93
N VAL A 179 11.82 -1.01 -6.28
CA VAL A 179 11.66 0.44 -6.05
C VAL A 179 11.55 0.82 -4.57
N ASP A 180 11.27 -0.14 -3.69
CA ASP A 180 11.08 0.09 -2.25
C ASP A 180 12.41 -0.07 -1.46
N LYS A 181 13.53 -0.34 -2.12
CA LYS A 181 14.83 -0.61 -1.45
C LYS A 181 15.30 0.54 -0.56
N ASP A 182 15.03 1.77 -1.00
CA ASP A 182 15.40 3.00 -0.31
C ASP A 182 14.21 3.60 0.47
N ALA A 183 13.07 2.89 0.51
CA ALA A 183 11.98 3.26 1.39
C ALA A 183 12.48 3.17 2.84
N PHE A 184 12.04 4.09 3.72
CA PHE A 184 12.43 4.11 5.14
C PHE A 184 13.91 4.48 5.43
N VAL A 185 14.65 4.99 4.44
CA VAL A 185 16.04 5.47 4.64
C VAL A 185 16.08 6.86 5.35
N GLY A 186 14.93 7.53 5.52
CA GLY A 186 14.81 8.78 6.28
C GLY A 186 14.47 8.55 7.76
N LYS A 187 15.13 9.29 8.66
CA LYS A 187 14.78 9.30 10.10
C LYS A 187 13.53 10.14 10.32
N GLY A 188 12.53 9.57 11.00
CA GLY A 188 11.46 10.35 11.64
C GLY A 188 10.13 10.44 10.89
N GLU A 189 9.91 9.66 9.84
CA GLU A 189 8.57 9.54 9.25
C GLU A 189 7.67 8.65 10.11
N PHE A 190 6.45 9.13 10.37
CA PHE A 190 5.40 8.37 11.05
C PHE A 190 4.45 7.79 10.02
N TYR A 191 4.14 6.50 10.17
CA TYR A 191 3.25 5.79 9.27
C TYR A 191 2.02 5.32 10.01
N THR A 192 0.85 5.65 9.48
CA THR A 192 -0.41 4.98 9.85
C THR A 192 -0.37 3.56 9.29
N VAL A 193 -0.56 2.52 10.10
CA VAL A 193 -0.42 1.12 9.68
C VAL A 193 -1.78 0.42 9.63
N PHE A 194 -2.06 -0.22 8.49
CA PHE A 194 -3.19 -1.11 8.30
C PHE A 194 -2.73 -2.51 7.87
N VAL A 195 -3.00 -3.54 8.65
CA VAL A 195 -2.55 -4.90 8.31
C VAL A 195 -3.61 -5.66 7.53
N GLY A 196 -3.20 -6.18 6.38
CA GLY A 196 -4.02 -6.93 5.44
C GLY A 196 -4.12 -8.41 5.80
N ILE A 197 -5.30 -8.86 6.20
CA ILE A 197 -5.65 -10.25 6.52
C ILE A 197 -6.49 -10.81 5.36
N LYS A 198 -6.13 -12.01 4.90
CA LYS A 198 -6.90 -12.70 3.86
C LYS A 198 -8.15 -13.33 4.47
N GLU A 199 -9.28 -13.09 3.82
CA GLU A 199 -10.59 -13.61 4.18
C GLU A 199 -11.23 -14.20 2.91
N GLY A 200 -11.08 -15.52 2.74
CA GLY A 200 -11.42 -16.23 1.51
C GLY A 200 -10.60 -15.74 0.32
N SER A 201 -11.28 -15.30 -0.74
CA SER A 201 -10.66 -14.69 -1.93
C SER A 201 -10.40 -13.19 -1.79
N SER A 202 -10.89 -12.58 -0.70
CA SER A 202 -10.80 -11.14 -0.48
C SER A 202 -9.75 -10.81 0.58
N ARG A 203 -9.33 -9.54 0.61
CA ARG A 203 -8.43 -9.03 1.64
C ARG A 203 -9.09 -7.91 2.41
N ARG A 204 -9.05 -8.04 3.72
CA ARG A 204 -9.49 -7.05 4.67
C ARG A 204 -8.32 -6.42 5.41
N PHE A 205 -8.50 -5.21 5.90
CA PHE A 205 -7.47 -4.43 6.55
C PHE A 205 -7.93 -4.03 7.96
N ARG A 206 -7.01 -4.09 8.91
CA ARG A 206 -7.20 -3.65 10.29
C ARG A 206 -6.25 -2.51 10.60
N TYR A 207 -6.76 -1.43 11.18
CA TYR A 207 -5.93 -0.34 11.69
C TYR A 207 -5.20 -0.77 12.97
N LEU A 208 -3.89 -0.53 13.05
CA LEU A 208 -3.08 -0.93 14.22
C LEU A 208 -2.43 0.23 14.98
N GLY A 209 -2.43 1.44 14.40
CA GLY A 209 -1.84 2.62 15.04
C GLY A 209 -0.89 3.37 14.13
N ARG A 210 -0.09 4.24 14.76
CA ARG A 210 0.97 5.05 14.15
C ARG A 210 2.32 4.51 14.57
N TYR A 211 3.22 4.38 13.61
CA TYR A 211 4.49 3.69 13.77
C TYR A 211 5.64 4.51 13.22
N THR A 212 6.81 4.34 13.82
CA THR A 212 8.08 4.62 13.14
C THR A 212 8.56 3.35 12.46
N ALA A 213 9.19 3.50 11.30
CA ALA A 213 9.76 2.40 10.53
C ALA A 213 11.27 2.61 10.41
N THR A 214 12.06 1.65 10.86
CA THR A 214 13.54 1.73 10.82
C THR A 214 14.12 0.45 10.23
N HIS A 215 15.03 0.58 9.28
CA HIS A 215 15.80 -0.57 8.77
C HIS A 215 16.60 -1.22 9.89
N VAL A 216 16.55 -2.54 9.95
CA VAL A 216 17.35 -3.36 10.86
C VAL A 216 18.17 -4.36 10.05
N ALA A 217 19.00 -5.15 10.72
CA ALA A 217 19.72 -6.23 10.04
C ALA A 217 18.73 -7.10 9.23
N PRO A 218 19.06 -7.42 7.96
CA PRO A 218 18.31 -8.40 7.16
C PRO A 218 18.13 -9.72 7.92
N LEU A 219 17.18 -10.56 7.49
CA LEU A 219 17.05 -11.89 8.10
C LEU A 219 18.31 -12.70 7.85
N THR A 220 18.75 -13.42 8.88
CA THR A 220 19.75 -14.47 8.73
C THR A 220 19.15 -15.69 8.01
N VAL A 221 20.01 -16.60 7.53
CA VAL A 221 19.56 -17.87 6.92
C VAL A 221 18.73 -18.69 7.92
N THR A 222 19.14 -18.72 9.19
CA THR A 222 18.39 -19.41 10.25
C THR A 222 17.01 -18.81 10.43
N GLU A 223 16.91 -17.48 10.50
CA GLU A 223 15.63 -16.75 10.60
C GLU A 223 14.74 -16.96 9.37
N TRP A 224 15.31 -16.96 8.18
CA TRP A 224 14.59 -17.26 6.94
C TRP A 224 13.99 -18.66 6.97
N ASN A 225 14.76 -19.64 7.47
CA ASN A 225 14.33 -21.03 7.54
C ASN A 225 13.26 -21.30 8.61
N THR A 226 13.01 -20.37 9.56
CA THR A 226 11.86 -20.49 10.47
C THR A 226 10.54 -20.04 9.85
N LEU A 227 10.58 -19.33 8.71
CA LEU A 227 9.38 -18.90 8.01
C LEU A 227 8.65 -20.09 7.37
N ALA A 228 7.32 -20.02 7.33
CA ALA A 228 6.52 -21.05 6.69
C ALA A 228 6.86 -21.18 5.19
N PRO A 229 6.84 -22.39 4.60
CA PRO A 229 7.17 -22.58 3.19
C PRO A 229 6.34 -21.73 2.21
N SER A 230 5.07 -21.46 2.56
CA SER A 230 4.17 -20.58 1.80
C SER A 230 4.66 -19.13 1.79
N VAL A 231 5.15 -18.62 2.92
CA VAL A 231 5.74 -17.28 3.03
C VAL A 231 7.04 -17.21 2.22
N GLN A 232 7.92 -18.20 2.35
CA GLN A 232 9.19 -18.26 1.60
C GLN A 232 8.95 -18.27 0.08
N SER A 233 7.99 -19.06 -0.39
CA SER A 233 7.61 -19.15 -1.80
C SER A 233 7.05 -17.81 -2.30
N THR A 234 6.10 -17.24 -1.57
CA THR A 234 5.49 -15.94 -1.88
C THR A 234 6.52 -14.81 -1.94
N TYR A 235 7.49 -14.80 -1.02
CA TYR A 235 8.56 -13.81 -1.00
C TYR A 235 9.52 -13.97 -2.18
N SER A 236 9.84 -15.21 -2.56
CA SER A 236 10.69 -15.51 -3.72
C SER A 236 10.03 -15.08 -5.04
N GLU A 237 8.72 -15.31 -5.19
CA GLU A 237 7.95 -14.80 -6.34
C GLU A 237 7.92 -13.27 -6.38
N THR A 238 7.74 -12.64 -5.22
CA THR A 238 7.74 -11.18 -5.08
C THR A 238 9.12 -10.62 -5.46
N THR A 239 10.20 -11.27 -5.03
CA THR A 239 11.57 -10.94 -5.42
C THR A 239 11.70 -10.96 -6.94
N LYS A 240 11.38 -12.10 -7.56
CA LYS A 240 11.41 -12.26 -9.03
C LYS A 240 10.68 -11.13 -9.75
N LYS A 241 9.44 -10.85 -9.33
CA LYS A 241 8.59 -9.82 -9.94
C LYS A 241 9.15 -8.41 -9.75
N LYS A 242 9.61 -8.05 -8.54
CA LYS A 242 10.06 -6.69 -8.21
C LYS A 242 11.46 -6.38 -8.75
N THR A 243 12.34 -7.36 -8.81
CA THR A 243 13.72 -7.19 -9.34
C THR A 243 13.83 -7.53 -10.83
N LYS A 244 12.75 -8.06 -11.44
CA LYS A 244 12.74 -8.59 -12.81
C LYS A 244 13.80 -9.68 -13.02
N ASP A 245 13.98 -10.52 -12.01
CA ASP A 245 14.96 -11.59 -12.04
C ASP A 245 14.58 -12.65 -13.09
N PRO A 246 15.49 -13.02 -14.02
CA PRO A 246 15.19 -14.02 -15.04
C PRO A 246 15.15 -15.45 -14.49
N ARG A 247 15.71 -15.70 -13.30
CA ARG A 247 15.83 -17.04 -12.72
C ARG A 247 14.45 -17.63 -12.36
N PRO A 248 14.31 -18.97 -12.34
CA PRO A 248 13.11 -19.61 -11.81
C PRO A 248 12.94 -19.31 -10.31
N THR A 249 11.71 -19.29 -9.82
CA THR A 249 11.39 -18.91 -8.43
C THR A 249 12.06 -19.84 -7.43
N GLU A 250 12.14 -21.13 -7.76
CA GLU A 250 12.77 -22.18 -6.95
C GLU A 250 14.26 -21.90 -6.78
N LYS A 251 14.92 -21.41 -7.83
CA LYS A 251 16.34 -21.03 -7.72
C LYS A 251 16.52 -19.77 -6.89
N ILE A 252 15.60 -18.80 -6.97
CA ILE A 252 15.63 -17.61 -6.10
C ILE A 252 15.46 -18.01 -4.64
N LYS A 253 14.54 -18.93 -4.35
CA LYS A 253 14.36 -19.48 -3.00
C LYS A 253 15.65 -20.14 -2.50
N SER A 254 16.28 -20.99 -3.32
CA SER A 254 17.54 -21.65 -2.94
C SER A 254 18.65 -20.64 -2.60
N LEU A 255 18.69 -19.49 -3.28
CA LEU A 255 19.67 -18.44 -2.97
C LEU A 255 19.42 -17.76 -1.61
N TYR A 256 18.18 -17.69 -1.14
CA TYR A 256 17.90 -17.28 0.25
C TYR A 256 18.28 -18.39 1.23
N ASP A 257 17.97 -19.64 0.91
CA ASP A 257 18.33 -20.81 1.72
C ASP A 257 19.87 -20.95 1.89
N GLU A 258 20.63 -20.58 0.85
CA GLU A 258 22.10 -20.55 0.80
C GLU A 258 22.70 -19.26 1.39
N GLY A 259 21.89 -18.24 1.70
CA GLY A 259 22.34 -16.93 2.20
C GLY A 259 23.00 -16.01 1.16
N VAL A 260 22.92 -16.36 -0.13
CA VAL A 260 23.39 -15.51 -1.24
C VAL A 260 22.49 -14.29 -1.41
N LEU A 261 21.18 -14.46 -1.15
CA LEU A 261 20.22 -13.38 -1.01
C LEU A 261 19.80 -13.26 0.46
N SER A 262 19.52 -12.04 0.89
CA SER A 262 19.03 -11.74 2.24
C SER A 262 17.70 -11.00 2.17
N VAL A 263 16.77 -11.30 3.07
CA VAL A 263 15.47 -10.62 3.15
C VAL A 263 15.65 -9.28 3.89
N PRO A 264 15.48 -8.12 3.23
CA PRO A 264 15.53 -6.84 3.90
C PRO A 264 14.40 -6.72 4.94
N CYS A 265 14.71 -6.16 6.10
CA CYS A 265 13.82 -6.16 7.26
C CYS A 265 13.74 -4.77 7.89
N VAL A 266 12.52 -4.37 8.24
CA VAL A 266 12.21 -3.09 8.85
C VAL A 266 11.48 -3.33 10.16
N LEU A 267 11.95 -2.72 11.24
CA LEU A 267 11.29 -2.65 12.54
C LEU A 267 10.16 -1.62 12.49
N LEU A 268 8.97 -2.05 12.87
CA LEU A 268 7.81 -1.21 13.14
C LEU A 268 7.68 -1.00 14.65
N LYS A 269 8.05 0.19 15.12
CA LYS A 269 7.85 0.60 16.51
C LYS A 269 6.60 1.48 16.61
N CYS A 270 5.59 0.99 17.32
CA CYS A 270 4.37 1.76 17.58
C CYS A 270 4.72 2.95 18.46
N VAL A 271 4.20 4.12 18.09
CA VAL A 271 4.39 5.37 18.85
C VAL A 271 3.10 5.86 19.48
N ASP A 272 1.97 5.56 18.85
CA ASP A 272 0.67 6.09 19.25
C ASP A 272 -0.47 5.30 18.56
N ILE A 273 -1.66 5.33 19.13
CA ILE A 273 -2.88 4.84 18.51
C ILE A 273 -3.86 6.01 18.43
N ASP A 274 -4.00 6.61 17.25
CA ASP A 274 -4.93 7.72 17.06
C ASP A 274 -6.40 7.23 17.16
N HIS A 275 -7.00 7.44 18.33
CA HIS A 275 -8.37 7.01 18.64
C HIS A 275 -9.43 7.84 17.93
N GLU A 276 -9.19 9.13 17.73
CA GLU A 276 -10.12 10.00 17.03
C GLU A 276 -10.19 9.59 15.55
N PHE A 277 -9.04 9.25 14.96
CA PHE A 277 -8.98 8.70 13.62
C PHE A 277 -9.70 7.36 13.51
N SER A 278 -9.42 6.43 14.43
CA SER A 278 -10.08 5.12 14.45
C SER A 278 -11.61 5.26 14.56
N SER A 279 -12.08 6.10 15.48
CA SER A 279 -13.51 6.38 15.69
C SER A 279 -14.16 7.01 14.45
N SER A 280 -13.44 7.85 13.74
CA SER A 280 -13.90 8.46 12.49
C SER A 280 -14.03 7.42 11.37
N LEU A 281 -13.07 6.49 11.24
CA LEU A 281 -13.15 5.38 10.28
C LEU A 281 -14.31 4.44 10.60
N GLU A 282 -14.50 4.09 11.86
CA GLU A 282 -15.63 3.25 12.28
C GLU A 282 -16.98 3.93 12.02
N SER A 283 -17.06 5.23 12.27
CA SER A 283 -18.26 6.01 11.98
C SER A 283 -18.54 6.06 10.47
N ALA A 284 -17.51 6.26 9.65
CA ALA A 284 -17.64 6.20 8.19
C ALA A 284 -18.06 4.80 7.70
N LEU A 285 -17.60 3.74 8.36
CA LEU A 285 -18.00 2.37 8.05
C LEU A 285 -19.48 2.12 8.37
N ARG A 286 -19.96 2.57 9.53
CA ARG A 286 -21.38 2.44 9.94
C ARG A 286 -22.33 3.27 9.08
N ASN A 287 -21.92 4.48 8.71
CA ASN A 287 -22.75 5.40 7.95
C ASN A 287 -22.78 5.09 6.43
N GLY A 288 -21.98 4.12 5.98
CA GLY A 288 -21.87 3.76 4.57
C GLY A 288 -21.18 4.85 3.73
N PRO A 289 -20.98 4.60 2.42
CA PRO A 289 -20.44 5.62 1.53
C PRO A 289 -21.40 6.80 1.50
N GLN A 290 -21.00 7.92 2.10
CA GLN A 290 -21.74 9.17 1.91
C GLN A 290 -21.73 9.44 0.42
N GLN A 291 -22.91 9.32 -0.20
CA GLN A 291 -23.11 9.72 -1.58
C GLN A 291 -22.71 11.18 -1.62
N LYS A 292 -21.51 11.48 -2.14
CA LYS A 292 -21.13 12.84 -2.49
C LYS A 292 -22.24 13.31 -3.40
N THR A 293 -23.07 14.22 -2.90
CA THR A 293 -24.01 14.95 -3.72
C THR A 293 -23.16 15.58 -4.80
N VAL A 294 -23.23 14.99 -6.00
CA VAL A 294 -22.48 15.48 -7.15
C VAL A 294 -23.07 16.85 -7.40
N SER A 295 -22.35 17.89 -6.94
CA SER A 295 -22.68 19.27 -7.27
C SER A 295 -22.63 19.34 -8.78
N VAL A 296 -23.82 19.36 -9.40
CA VAL A 296 -24.01 19.46 -10.83
C VAL A 296 -23.18 20.65 -11.28
N SER A 297 -22.05 20.38 -11.92
CA SER A 297 -21.20 21.43 -12.46
C SER A 297 -22.05 22.19 -13.47
N PRO A 298 -22.10 23.54 -13.45
CA PRO A 298 -22.92 24.29 -14.38
C PRO A 298 -22.51 23.91 -15.80
N SER A 299 -23.42 23.29 -16.54
CA SER A 299 -23.23 22.96 -17.94
C SER A 299 -22.75 24.21 -18.67
N LYS A 300 -21.58 24.08 -19.32
CA LYS A 300 -21.05 25.08 -20.25
C LYS A 300 -22.19 25.59 -21.13
N ARG A 301 -22.51 26.88 -21.03
CA ARG A 301 -23.38 27.58 -21.99
C ARG A 301 -22.85 27.30 -23.40
N ARG A 302 -23.63 26.53 -24.16
CA ARG A 302 -23.48 26.36 -25.60
C ARG A 302 -23.66 27.76 -26.21
N ARG A 303 -22.60 28.33 -26.79
CA ARG A 303 -22.74 29.51 -27.65
C ARG A 303 -23.63 29.09 -28.82
N GLU A 304 -24.80 29.72 -28.96
CA GLU A 304 -25.54 29.74 -30.21
C GLU A 304 -24.67 30.44 -31.25
N ILE A 305 -24.32 29.69 -32.30
CA ILE A 305 -23.82 30.26 -33.55
C ILE A 305 -25.08 30.57 -34.34
N GLN A 306 -25.36 31.85 -34.50
CA GLN A 306 -26.36 32.37 -35.41
C GLN A 306 -25.75 32.30 -36.80
N ASP A 307 -26.16 31.31 -37.59
CA ASP A 307 -25.72 31.09 -38.97
C ASP A 307 -26.86 31.58 -39.88
N GLU A 308 -26.61 32.71 -40.54
CA GLU A 308 -27.46 33.28 -41.57
C GLU A 308 -27.45 32.36 -42.78
N GLY A 309 -28.65 31.99 -43.24
CA GLY A 309 -28.82 31.02 -44.30
C GLY A 309 -28.32 31.52 -45.65
N GLU A 310 -27.45 30.73 -46.28
CA GLU A 310 -27.38 30.67 -47.73
C GLU A 310 -27.62 29.26 -48.25
N ASN A 311 -28.46 29.25 -49.27
CA ASN A 311 -29.29 28.18 -49.73
C ASN A 311 -28.60 27.55 -50.94
N ILE A 312 -27.89 26.42 -50.77
CA ILE A 312 -27.36 25.66 -51.89
C ILE A 312 -27.64 24.17 -51.71
N SER A 313 -28.67 23.74 -52.43
CA SER A 313 -29.03 22.37 -52.74
C SER A 313 -27.91 21.66 -53.52
N HIS A 314 -27.37 20.55 -53.00
CA HIS A 314 -26.84 19.48 -53.84
C HIS A 314 -27.01 18.10 -53.20
N THR A 315 -27.91 17.35 -53.82
CA THR A 315 -28.08 15.89 -53.80
C THR A 315 -26.78 15.13 -54.04
N ARG A 316 -26.44 14.13 -53.19
CA ARG A 316 -25.69 12.95 -53.65
C ARG A 316 -25.78 11.71 -52.75
N THR A 317 -26.62 10.78 -53.18
CA THR A 317 -26.35 9.34 -53.38
C THR A 317 -25.70 8.53 -52.24
N ARG A 318 -26.54 7.80 -51.51
CA ARG A 318 -26.21 6.57 -50.77
C ARG A 318 -25.77 5.47 -51.74
N ARG A 319 -24.57 4.91 -51.55
CA ARG A 319 -24.15 3.64 -52.16
C ARG A 319 -23.90 2.63 -51.05
N THR A 320 -24.76 1.61 -50.99
CA THR A 320 -24.64 0.44 -50.12
C THR A 320 -23.95 -0.65 -50.93
N THR A 321 -22.81 -1.15 -50.48
CA THR A 321 -22.17 -2.33 -51.06
C THR A 321 -22.17 -3.46 -50.04
N THR A 322 -23.04 -4.43 -50.31
CA THR A 322 -23.06 -5.77 -49.72
C THR A 322 -21.94 -6.59 -50.36
N SER A 323 -21.07 -7.23 -49.58
CA SER A 323 -20.19 -8.29 -50.09
C SER A 323 -20.40 -9.59 -49.31
N LEU A 324 -20.87 -10.59 -50.05
CA LEU A 324 -20.92 -12.02 -49.74
C LEU A 324 -19.64 -12.69 -50.26
N SER A 325 -19.04 -13.56 -49.45
CA SER A 325 -18.22 -14.72 -49.84
C SER A 325 -17.93 -15.51 -48.56
N GLY A 326 -18.32 -16.77 -48.39
CA GLY A 326 -18.01 -17.92 -49.25
C GLY A 326 -16.85 -18.69 -48.56
N ILE A 327 -17.12 -19.63 -47.66
CA ILE A 327 -17.29 -21.10 -47.86
C ILE A 327 -15.96 -21.90 -47.86
N ALA A 328 -15.97 -22.96 -47.02
CA ALA A 328 -15.22 -24.23 -47.05
C ALA A 328 -13.72 -24.24 -46.72
N ALA A 329 -13.09 -25.33 -46.29
CA ALA A 329 -13.38 -26.57 -45.55
C ALA A 329 -12.10 -27.43 -45.63
N SER A 330 -11.97 -28.44 -44.76
CA SER A 330 -11.01 -29.57 -44.84
C SER A 330 -9.53 -29.27 -44.54
N SER A 331 -8.70 -30.18 -44.04
CA SER A 331 -8.83 -31.48 -43.36
C SER A 331 -7.40 -31.94 -43.00
N ALA A 332 -7.32 -32.78 -41.98
CA ALA A 332 -6.26 -33.70 -41.55
C ALA A 332 -4.95 -33.88 -42.36
N SER A 333 -3.83 -33.92 -41.63
CA SER A 333 -2.95 -35.10 -41.52
C SER A 333 -1.87 -34.87 -40.45
N GLN A 334 -1.82 -35.74 -39.45
CA GLN A 334 -0.66 -35.93 -38.58
C GLN A 334 0.01 -37.24 -38.99
N LEU A 335 1.32 -37.14 -39.22
CA LEU A 335 2.31 -38.19 -39.04
C LEU A 335 3.03 -37.89 -37.71
#